data_AF-A0A4Z0M7F4-F1
#
_entry.id   AF-A0A4Z0M7F4-F1
#
_cell.length_a   1.000
_cell.length_b   1.000
_cell.length_c   1.000
_cell.angle_alpha   90.00
_cell.angle_beta   90.00
_cell.angle_gamma   90.00
#
_symmetry.space_group_name_H-M   'P 1'
#
loop_
_entity.id
_entity.type
_entity.pdbx_description
1 polymer ?
#
loop_
_entity_poly.entity_id
_entity_poly.type
_entity_poly.pdbx_seq_one_letter_code
_entity_poly.pdbx_strand_id
1 'polypeptide(L)'
;MQRYPHRVLTSCLLALCLALAPAAQAIVTVLDPGGQPVVHKTVTITLPGQEPKEAETDDDGILFWLDGSKVDELPPGTIISDGYSFEVTTGMSTTTKVLIGVGVAAGIGAAIALSDDDGGNGGGGTPTEPDPDPPPTTPGPAMLSVDPLSLSATRTVGDPCPLDLGSVTVGNTGESSLDYTVTPAASTVENFSYPDGGGTLAQGSQDSLDFDFDCTPATDQPGTETHSVTIDAGDAGTQSVSLSVTTDAAPTEPPALANDGPSSYTKIHTVSVSPCPDPYGPLRISNTGGAPLEWSIPDSPDFVTVGASSGTLAPGETVEIPLDFPCSGFVMGTNMGEIAVWSNALDDPGMDTGTVTVTIELTVQDP
;
A
#
# COMPACT_ATOMS: atom_id res chain seq x y z
N MET A 1 36.54 -3.48 41.30
CA MET A 1 36.56 -2.16 40.62
C MET A 1 36.74 -2.39 39.13
N GLN A 2 36.03 -1.60 38.31
CA GLN A 2 36.03 -1.52 36.82
C GLN A 2 35.35 -2.69 36.09
N ARG A 3 34.08 -2.56 35.67
CA ARG A 3 33.46 -1.78 34.57
C ARG A 3 33.80 -2.31 33.16
N TYR A 4 32.78 -2.90 32.55
CA TYR A 4 32.66 -3.20 31.13
C TYR A 4 32.44 -1.92 30.31
N PRO A 5 32.92 -1.84 29.05
CA PRO A 5 32.60 -0.74 28.14
C PRO A 5 31.31 -1.02 27.36
N HIS A 6 30.49 0.04 27.24
CA HIS A 6 29.34 0.18 26.36
C HIS A 6 29.76 -0.01 24.89
N ARG A 7 28.92 -0.71 24.11
CA ARG A 7 28.87 -0.54 22.65
C ARG A 7 27.64 0.30 22.30
N VAL A 8 27.95 1.37 21.59
CA VAL A 8 27.04 2.32 20.93
C VAL A 8 26.30 1.57 19.81
N LEU A 9 24.97 1.66 19.77
CA LEU A 9 24.21 1.30 18.58
C LEU A 9 23.74 2.59 17.88
N THR A 10 24.15 2.67 16.62
CA THR A 10 24.03 3.80 15.71
C THR A 10 22.61 3.93 15.18
N SER A 11 22.08 5.16 15.21
CA SER A 11 20.83 5.57 14.56
C SER A 11 20.87 5.32 13.05
N CYS A 12 19.78 4.79 12.48
CA CYS A 12 19.49 4.88 11.06
C CYS A 12 18.22 5.71 10.83
N LEU A 13 18.36 6.59 9.85
CA LEU A 13 17.42 7.60 9.37
C LEU A 13 16.39 6.91 8.46
N LEU A 14 15.09 7.13 8.65
CA LEU A 14 14.12 7.00 7.56
C LEU A 14 13.29 8.29 7.51
N ALA A 15 13.52 9.08 6.48
CA ALA A 15 12.69 10.21 6.11
C ALA A 15 11.70 9.70 5.04
N LEU A 16 10.39 9.82 5.28
CA LEU A 16 9.41 9.77 4.20
C LEU A 16 8.17 10.65 4.51
N CYS A 17 7.90 11.49 3.52
CA CYS A 17 6.86 12.51 3.30
C CYS A 17 5.62 12.57 4.22
N LEU A 18 5.45 13.76 4.81
CA LEU A 18 4.16 14.37 5.16
C LEU A 18 3.35 14.69 3.89
N ALA A 19 2.06 14.36 3.86
CA ALA A 19 1.00 15.24 3.36
C ALA A 19 -0.41 14.71 3.71
N LEU A 20 -1.18 15.53 4.44
CA LEU A 20 -2.65 15.57 4.49
C LEU A 20 -3.41 14.49 5.28
N ALA A 21 -3.20 14.44 6.61
CA ALA A 21 -4.28 14.04 7.53
C ALA A 21 -4.81 15.30 8.24
N PRO A 22 -6.14 15.48 8.42
CA PRO A 22 -6.66 16.57 9.24
C PRO A 22 -6.10 16.43 10.67
N ALA A 23 -5.77 17.55 11.30
CA ALA A 23 -5.24 17.60 12.65
C ALA A 23 -6.10 16.73 13.59
N ALA A 24 -5.54 15.62 14.07
CA ALA A 24 -6.17 14.81 15.09
C ALA A 24 -6.17 15.61 16.40
N GLN A 25 -7.35 15.91 16.94
CA GLN A 25 -7.48 16.53 18.24
C GLN A 25 -7.13 15.50 19.31
N ALA A 26 -6.13 15.79 20.14
CA ALA A 26 -5.76 14.95 21.27
C ALA A 26 -6.35 15.57 22.54
N ILE A 27 -7.32 14.91 23.15
CA ILE A 27 -7.89 15.33 24.43
C ILE A 27 -7.06 14.70 25.55
N VAL A 28 -6.49 15.54 26.42
CA VAL A 28 -5.76 15.12 27.62
C VAL A 28 -6.67 15.31 28.83
N THR A 29 -7.05 14.21 29.48
CA THR A 29 -7.84 14.21 30.71
C THR A 29 -6.94 13.82 31.88
N VAL A 30 -7.00 14.61 32.97
CA VAL A 30 -6.29 14.31 34.21
C VAL A 30 -7.21 13.50 35.11
N LEU A 31 -6.78 12.32 35.54
CA LEU A 31 -7.54 11.49 36.48
C LEU A 31 -6.86 11.46 37.85
N ASP A 32 -7.67 11.40 38.90
CA ASP A 32 -7.22 11.13 40.25
C ASP A 32 -6.83 9.64 40.41
N PRO A 33 -6.27 9.22 41.55
CA PRO A 33 -5.90 7.82 41.77
C PRO A 33 -7.08 6.83 41.72
N GLY A 34 -8.31 7.31 41.88
CA GLY A 34 -9.54 6.53 41.71
C GLY A 34 -10.06 6.47 40.27
N GLY A 35 -9.33 7.05 39.31
CA GLY A 35 -9.73 7.13 37.91
C GLY A 35 -10.84 8.16 37.64
N GLN A 36 -11.14 9.05 38.59
CA GLN A 36 -12.12 10.12 38.39
C GLN A 36 -11.44 11.38 37.81
N PRO A 37 -12.10 12.13 36.92
CA PRO A 37 -11.54 13.37 36.39
C PRO A 37 -11.22 14.39 37.50
N VAL A 38 -10.01 14.93 37.46
CA VAL A 38 -9.59 16.04 38.32
C VAL A 38 -10.16 17.32 37.70
N VAL A 39 -11.19 17.89 38.33
CA VAL A 39 -11.90 19.07 37.83
C VAL A 39 -11.50 20.34 38.59
N HIS A 40 -11.49 21.49 37.91
CA HIS A 40 -11.18 22.82 38.48
C HIS A 40 -9.87 22.93 39.27
N LYS A 41 -8.78 22.33 38.79
CA LYS A 41 -7.45 22.47 39.37
C LYS A 41 -6.49 23.14 38.40
N THR A 42 -5.63 23.98 38.95
CA THR A 42 -4.48 24.52 38.23
C THR A 42 -3.37 23.46 38.20
N VAL A 43 -2.84 23.22 37.02
CA VAL A 43 -1.77 22.27 36.72
C VAL A 43 -0.63 23.04 36.06
N THR A 44 0.60 22.84 36.55
CA THR A 44 1.79 23.38 35.91
C THR A 44 2.35 22.34 34.93
N ILE A 45 2.60 22.76 33.69
CA ILE A 45 3.19 21.94 32.65
C ILE A 45 4.55 22.51 32.29
N THR A 46 5.60 21.69 32.43
CA THR A 46 6.96 22.06 32.06
C THR A 46 7.40 21.22 30.88
N LEU A 47 7.64 21.86 29.73
CA LEU A 47 8.19 21.20 28.55
C LEU A 47 9.72 21.33 28.51
N PRO A 48 10.46 20.37 27.93
CA PRO A 48 11.92 20.43 27.87
C PRO A 48 12.40 21.71 27.18
N GLY A 49 13.22 22.51 27.88
CA GLY A 49 13.78 23.75 27.35
C GLY A 49 12.80 24.92 27.22
N GLN A 50 11.60 24.82 27.81
CA GLN A 50 10.59 25.89 27.87
C GLN A 50 10.36 26.31 29.33
N GLU A 51 9.90 27.55 29.51
CA GLU A 51 9.41 28.02 30.81
C GLU A 51 8.10 27.27 31.19
N PRO A 52 7.90 26.92 32.47
CA PRO A 52 6.66 26.31 32.93
C PRO A 52 5.45 27.17 32.59
N LYS A 53 4.37 26.52 32.17
CA LYS A 53 3.08 27.17 31.88
C LYS A 53 1.99 26.57 32.75
N GLU A 54 1.08 27.41 33.21
CA GLU A 54 -0.07 26.99 34.00
C GLU A 54 -1.29 26.75 33.09
N ALA A 55 -2.02 25.69 33.40
CA ALA A 55 -3.24 25.25 32.74
C ALA A 55 -4.29 24.93 33.80
N GLU A 56 -5.57 24.96 33.45
CA GLU A 56 -6.68 24.57 34.32
C GLU A 56 -7.48 23.43 33.71
N THR A 57 -8.01 22.56 34.56
CA THR A 57 -8.95 21.52 34.17
C THR A 57 -10.39 22.05 34.23
N ASP A 58 -11.20 21.78 33.21
CA ASP A 58 -12.63 22.14 33.20
C ASP A 58 -13.50 21.20 34.07
N ASP A 59 -14.83 21.31 33.90
CA ASP A 59 -15.85 20.46 34.54
C ASP A 59 -15.73 18.97 34.19
N ASP A 60 -15.01 18.62 33.11
CA ASP A 60 -14.82 17.26 32.60
C ASP A 60 -13.37 16.76 32.80
N GLY A 61 -12.52 17.55 33.48
CA GLY A 61 -11.13 17.22 33.78
C GLY A 61 -10.18 17.39 32.58
N ILE A 62 -10.61 18.12 31.55
CA ILE A 62 -9.84 18.41 30.33
C ILE A 62 -8.96 19.63 30.56
N LEU A 63 -7.70 19.55 30.16
CA LEU A 63 -6.71 20.64 30.31
C LEU A 63 -6.88 21.76 29.27
N PHE A 64 -6.89 23.00 29.74
CA PHE A 64 -6.84 24.23 28.92
C PHE A 64 -5.76 25.18 29.45
N TRP A 65 -5.06 25.89 28.56
CA TRP A 65 -4.12 26.93 29.00
C TRP A 65 -4.87 28.10 29.64
N LEU A 66 -4.28 28.75 30.65
CA LEU A 66 -4.87 29.91 31.34
C LEU A 66 -5.08 31.14 30.45
N ASP A 67 -4.53 31.15 29.23
CA ASP A 67 -4.80 32.17 28.21
C ASP A 67 -6.09 31.91 27.42
N GLY A 68 -6.84 30.84 27.76
CA GLY A 68 -8.10 30.45 27.13
C GLY A 68 -7.93 29.63 25.84
N SER A 69 -6.70 29.31 25.45
CA SER A 69 -6.44 28.38 24.34
C SER A 69 -6.54 26.93 24.81
N LYS A 70 -7.10 26.05 23.97
CA LYS A 70 -7.01 24.61 24.18
C LYS A 70 -5.53 24.19 24.10
N VAL A 71 -5.13 23.11 24.76
CA VAL A 71 -3.80 22.49 24.55
C VAL A 71 -3.77 21.78 23.17
N ASP A 72 -4.31 22.43 22.15
CA ASP A 72 -4.35 21.99 20.76
C ASP A 72 -3.35 22.87 20.01
N GLU A 73 -2.08 22.46 20.02
CA GLU A 73 -1.10 22.67 18.94
C GLU A 73 0.29 22.25 19.47
N LEU A 74 0.53 20.93 19.54
CA LEU A 74 1.91 20.46 19.44
C LEU A 74 2.33 20.66 17.97
N PRO A 75 3.49 21.28 17.70
CA PRO A 75 3.91 21.53 16.33
C PRO A 75 3.97 20.22 15.53
N PRO A 76 3.65 20.24 14.22
CA PRO A 76 3.69 19.05 13.37
C PRO A 76 5.05 18.35 13.46
N GLY A 77 5.04 17.05 13.77
CA GLY A 77 6.27 16.24 13.95
C GLY A 77 6.75 16.09 15.39
N THR A 78 5.97 16.53 16.39
CA THR A 78 6.26 16.23 17.80
C THR A 78 6.00 14.75 18.09
N ILE A 79 7.09 13.98 18.23
CA ILE A 79 7.05 12.61 18.75
C ILE A 79 7.19 12.72 20.28
N ILE A 80 6.21 12.24 21.03
CA ILE A 80 6.34 12.08 22.49
C ILE A 80 7.20 10.85 22.73
N SER A 81 8.51 10.95 22.55
CA SER A 81 9.44 9.87 22.91
C SER A 81 9.74 9.91 24.41
N ASP A 82 10.02 8.75 25.00
CA ASP A 82 10.48 8.57 26.39
C ASP A 82 11.39 9.72 26.85
N GLY A 83 10.88 10.56 27.77
CA GLY A 83 11.64 11.71 28.30
C GLY A 83 10.81 12.92 28.74
N TYR A 84 9.50 12.97 28.47
CA TYR A 84 8.63 14.02 29.00
C TYR A 84 8.26 13.73 30.46
N SER A 85 8.51 14.68 31.36
CA SER A 85 8.06 14.63 32.75
C SER A 85 7.09 15.78 33.01
N PHE A 86 5.85 15.46 33.38
CA PHE A 86 4.86 16.42 33.82
C PHE A 86 4.91 16.52 35.35
N GLU A 87 5.05 17.73 35.90
CA GLU A 87 4.99 17.95 37.35
C GLU A 87 3.67 18.64 37.71
N VAL A 88 2.69 17.86 38.15
CA VAL A 88 1.43 18.42 38.65
C VAL A 88 1.66 18.89 40.09
N THR A 89 1.81 20.20 40.30
CA THR A 89 1.84 20.76 41.65
C THR A 89 0.44 21.22 42.04
N THR A 90 -0.33 20.35 42.70
CA THR A 90 -1.50 20.83 43.46
C THR A 90 -0.99 21.53 44.71
N GLY A 91 -1.61 22.64 45.12
CA GLY A 91 -1.15 23.55 46.21
C GLY A 91 -0.92 22.94 47.61
N MET A 92 -0.91 21.62 47.75
CA MET A 92 -0.41 20.87 48.89
C MET A 92 0.50 19.73 48.36
N SER A 93 1.81 20.02 48.28
CA SER A 93 2.96 19.11 48.23
C SER A 93 2.78 17.65 47.74
N THR A 94 3.05 17.41 46.46
CA THR A 94 3.72 16.18 45.96
C THR A 94 4.24 16.39 44.53
N THR A 95 5.38 15.78 44.18
CA THR A 95 5.95 15.75 42.83
C THR A 95 5.79 14.34 42.27
N THR A 96 4.99 14.18 41.22
CA THR A 96 4.75 12.88 40.56
C THR A 96 5.37 12.89 39.17
N LYS A 97 6.12 11.84 38.80
CA LYS A 97 6.65 11.65 37.43
C LYS A 97 5.74 10.71 36.66
N VAL A 98 5.19 11.18 35.54
CA VAL A 98 4.32 10.41 34.65
C VAL A 98 5.11 9.94 33.42
N LEU A 99 4.93 8.67 33.02
CA LEU A 99 5.41 8.10 31.75
C LEU A 99 4.21 7.91 30.81
N ILE A 100 4.29 8.39 29.56
CA ILE A 100 3.25 8.20 28.54
C ILE A 100 3.74 7.14 27.54
N GLY A 101 2.96 6.06 27.37
CA GLY A 101 3.15 5.10 26.29
C GLY A 101 2.54 5.61 24.98
N VAL A 102 3.29 5.55 23.88
CA VAL A 102 2.89 6.10 22.57
C VAL A 102 1.99 5.11 21.82
N GLY A 103 0.78 5.55 21.46
CA GLY A 103 -0.02 4.97 20.39
C GLY A 103 -0.46 6.08 19.44
N VAL A 104 0.13 6.14 18.24
CA VAL A 104 -0.32 7.05 17.18
C VAL A 104 -1.22 6.27 16.23
N ALA A 105 -2.53 6.32 16.49
CA ALA A 105 -3.58 6.13 15.49
C ALA A 105 -4.86 6.81 15.97
N ALA A 106 -5.59 7.40 15.04
CA ALA A 106 -6.75 8.28 15.21
C ALA A 106 -7.65 8.02 16.43
N GLY A 107 -7.82 9.06 17.26
CA GLY A 107 -9.05 9.27 18.05
C GLY A 107 -9.18 8.56 19.40
N ILE A 108 -8.10 8.21 20.07
CA ILE A 108 -8.15 7.57 21.40
C ILE A 108 -7.57 8.53 22.45
N GLY A 109 -8.38 8.93 23.44
CA GLY A 109 -7.94 9.75 24.55
C GLY A 109 -6.92 9.02 25.42
N ALA A 110 -5.80 9.68 25.72
CA ALA A 110 -4.81 9.17 26.65
C ALA A 110 -5.25 9.53 28.08
N ALA A 111 -5.53 8.53 28.91
CA ALA A 111 -5.81 8.71 30.33
C ALA A 111 -4.50 8.65 31.13
N ILE A 112 -4.26 9.66 31.97
CA ILE A 112 -3.11 9.72 32.87
C ILE A 112 -3.60 9.44 34.29
N ALA A 113 -3.11 8.36 34.92
CA ALA A 113 -3.40 8.03 36.31
C ALA A 113 -2.33 8.63 37.25
N LEU A 114 -2.77 9.28 38.32
CA LEU A 114 -1.90 9.77 39.39
C LEU A 114 -1.83 8.71 40.50
N SER A 115 -0.64 8.47 41.06
CA SER A 115 -0.48 7.66 42.28
C SER A 115 -0.11 8.56 43.46
N ASP A 116 -0.92 8.53 44.52
CA ASP A 116 -0.58 9.19 45.78
C ASP A 116 0.35 8.29 46.61
N ASP A 117 1.48 8.85 47.07
CA ASP A 117 2.33 8.26 48.12
C ASP A 117 2.15 9.12 49.38
N ASP A 118 1.08 8.85 50.12
CA ASP A 118 0.73 9.59 51.34
C ASP A 118 1.62 9.18 52.52
N GLY A 119 2.76 9.85 52.64
CA GLY A 119 3.57 9.89 53.86
C GLY A 119 2.89 10.69 54.97
N GLY A 120 1.87 10.11 55.61
CA GLY A 120 1.11 10.76 56.69
C GLY A 120 1.89 10.94 58.00
N ASN A 121 1.97 12.18 58.49
CA ASN A 121 2.41 12.52 59.85
C ASN A 121 1.24 13.11 60.67
N GLY A 122 0.78 12.34 61.67
CA GLY A 122 0.41 12.81 63.02
C GLY A 122 -0.74 13.80 63.21
N GLY A 123 -1.94 13.28 63.50
CA GLY A 123 -3.02 14.04 64.14
C GLY A 123 -3.98 13.13 64.92
N GLY A 124 -3.94 13.18 66.24
CA GLY A 124 -4.66 12.27 67.14
C GLY A 124 -6.18 12.37 67.06
N GLY A 125 -6.80 11.34 66.49
CA GLY A 125 -8.16 10.91 66.76
C GLY A 125 -8.10 9.48 67.30
N THR A 126 -8.90 9.17 68.31
CA THR A 126 -9.03 7.79 68.83
C THR A 126 -9.36 6.81 67.69
N PRO A 127 -8.63 5.69 67.56
CA PRO A 127 -8.81 4.77 66.44
C PRO A 127 -10.18 4.11 66.55
N THR A 128 -11.08 4.50 65.66
CA THR A 128 -12.17 3.59 65.27
C THR A 128 -11.53 2.55 64.37
N GLU A 129 -11.85 1.30 64.67
CA GLU A 129 -11.37 0.08 64.02
C GLU A 129 -11.28 0.29 62.49
N PRO A 130 -10.14 0.02 61.83
CA PRO A 130 -10.06 0.09 60.38
C PRO A 130 -11.10 -0.87 59.82
N ASP A 131 -11.95 -0.35 58.94
CA ASP A 131 -12.93 -1.15 58.19
C ASP A 131 -12.16 -2.32 57.55
N PRO A 132 -12.56 -3.59 57.78
CA PRO A 132 -11.87 -4.70 57.16
C PRO A 132 -11.86 -4.49 55.64
N ASP A 133 -10.66 -4.49 55.06
CA ASP A 133 -10.48 -4.36 53.62
C ASP A 133 -11.50 -5.27 52.90
N PRO A 134 -12.25 -4.74 51.92
CA PRO A 134 -13.16 -5.58 51.15
C PRO A 134 -12.36 -6.78 50.63
N PRO A 135 -12.90 -8.01 50.73
CA PRO A 135 -12.18 -9.19 50.32
C PRO A 135 -11.70 -9.00 48.88
N PRO A 136 -10.48 -9.42 48.52
CA PRO A 136 -9.97 -9.25 47.17
C PRO A 136 -11.01 -9.80 46.19
N THR A 137 -11.56 -8.91 45.36
CA THR A 137 -12.51 -9.30 44.33
C THR A 137 -11.80 -10.29 43.44
N THR A 138 -12.36 -11.49 43.30
CA THR A 138 -11.82 -12.48 42.38
C THR A 138 -11.87 -11.87 40.98
N PRO A 139 -10.75 -11.77 40.24
CA PRO A 139 -10.75 -11.21 38.90
C PRO A 139 -11.77 -11.94 38.02
N GLY A 140 -12.55 -11.20 37.23
CA GLY A 140 -13.45 -11.75 36.24
C GLY A 140 -12.72 -12.56 35.15
N PRO A 141 -13.47 -13.28 34.30
CA PRO A 141 -12.88 -14.14 33.27
C PRO A 141 -12.16 -13.33 32.18
N ALA A 142 -11.24 -14.00 31.47
CA ALA A 142 -10.64 -13.49 30.24
C ALA A 142 -11.68 -13.40 29.12
N MET A 143 -11.48 -12.51 28.16
CA MET A 143 -12.40 -12.32 27.03
C MET A 143 -11.63 -11.99 25.76
N LEU A 144 -11.80 -12.82 24.73
CA LEU A 144 -11.14 -12.66 23.44
C LEU A 144 -11.82 -11.57 22.59
N SER A 145 -11.00 -10.66 22.05
CA SER A 145 -11.38 -9.71 21.00
C SER A 145 -10.45 -9.87 19.80
N VAL A 146 -10.99 -9.84 18.58
CA VAL A 146 -10.22 -9.96 17.33
C VAL A 146 -10.77 -8.96 16.33
N ASP A 147 -9.90 -8.09 15.78
CA ASP A 147 -10.28 -7.09 14.79
C ASP A 147 -9.11 -6.75 13.84
N PRO A 148 -9.32 -6.71 12.51
CA PRO A 148 -10.55 -7.08 11.80
C PRO A 148 -10.76 -8.60 11.70
N LEU A 149 -12.02 -9.02 11.48
CA LEU A 149 -12.37 -10.42 11.20
C LEU A 149 -12.19 -10.81 9.73
N SER A 150 -11.77 -9.89 8.87
CA SER A 150 -11.47 -10.18 7.47
C SER A 150 -10.36 -9.28 6.93
N LEU A 151 -9.40 -9.89 6.24
CA LEU A 151 -8.42 -9.20 5.40
C LEU A 151 -8.66 -9.58 3.94
N SER A 152 -8.60 -8.60 3.05
CA SER A 152 -8.76 -8.83 1.63
C SER A 152 -7.86 -7.94 0.80
N ALA A 153 -7.27 -8.49 -0.25
CA ALA A 153 -6.48 -7.73 -1.20
C ALA A 153 -6.80 -8.12 -2.66
N THR A 154 -6.47 -7.22 -3.57
CA THR A 154 -6.56 -7.42 -5.01
C THR A 154 -5.19 -7.20 -5.63
N ARG A 155 -4.77 -8.06 -6.55
CA ARG A 155 -3.54 -7.92 -7.32
C ARG A 155 -3.77 -8.33 -8.78
N THR A 156 -2.84 -8.01 -9.64
CA THR A 156 -2.81 -8.44 -11.04
C THR A 156 -1.73 -9.52 -11.23
N VAL A 157 -1.94 -10.46 -12.15
CA VAL A 157 -0.88 -11.40 -12.57
C VAL A 157 0.38 -10.64 -12.97
N GLY A 158 1.53 -11.03 -12.41
CA GLY A 158 2.81 -10.34 -12.60
C GLY A 158 3.12 -9.18 -11.64
N ASP A 159 2.19 -8.79 -10.76
CA ASP A 159 2.49 -7.82 -9.68
C ASP A 159 3.57 -8.37 -8.74
N PRO A 160 4.41 -7.50 -8.13
CA PRO A 160 5.43 -7.90 -7.17
C PRO A 160 4.85 -8.75 -6.03
N CYS A 161 5.59 -9.78 -5.61
CA CYS A 161 5.26 -10.63 -4.46
C CYS A 161 6.48 -10.78 -3.52
N PRO A 162 6.28 -11.06 -2.21
CA PRO A 162 5.00 -11.33 -1.52
C PRO A 162 4.08 -10.11 -1.39
N LEU A 163 2.78 -10.36 -1.26
CA LEU A 163 1.75 -9.35 -1.02
C LEU A 163 1.41 -9.29 0.46
N ASP A 164 1.63 -8.14 1.09
CA ASP A 164 1.20 -7.85 2.46
C ASP A 164 -0.34 -7.69 2.50
N LEU A 165 -1.01 -8.51 3.31
CA LEU A 165 -2.47 -8.43 3.51
C LEU A 165 -2.85 -7.54 4.70
N GLY A 166 -1.87 -7.09 5.47
CA GLY A 166 -2.04 -6.36 6.72
C GLY A 166 -2.13 -7.27 7.93
N SER A 167 -2.65 -6.71 9.02
CA SER A 167 -2.61 -7.34 10.34
C SER A 167 -3.97 -7.44 11.01
N VAL A 168 -4.09 -8.40 11.92
CA VAL A 168 -5.22 -8.56 12.84
C VAL A 168 -4.75 -8.33 14.27
N THR A 169 -5.50 -7.53 15.01
CA THR A 169 -5.27 -7.30 16.44
C THR A 169 -6.03 -8.34 17.25
N VAL A 170 -5.31 -9.06 18.11
CA VAL A 170 -5.86 -9.96 19.12
C VAL A 170 -5.77 -9.25 20.47
N GLY A 171 -6.89 -9.14 21.19
CA GLY A 171 -6.97 -8.43 22.46
C GLY A 171 -7.60 -9.26 23.57
N ASN A 172 -7.17 -8.99 24.79
CA ASN A 172 -7.81 -9.49 26.00
C ASN A 172 -8.57 -8.35 26.70
N THR A 173 -9.90 -8.32 26.52
CA THR A 173 -10.78 -7.32 27.13
C THR A 173 -11.35 -7.78 28.47
N GLY A 174 -10.97 -8.97 28.95
CA GLY A 174 -11.40 -9.53 30.23
C GLY A 174 -10.55 -9.07 31.41
N GLU A 175 -10.76 -9.68 32.57
CA GLU A 175 -10.09 -9.29 33.82
C GLU A 175 -9.00 -10.28 34.28
N SER A 176 -8.81 -11.38 33.56
CA SER A 176 -7.74 -12.36 33.80
C SER A 176 -6.86 -12.57 32.56
N SER A 177 -5.71 -13.22 32.73
CA SER A 177 -4.82 -13.64 31.62
C SER A 177 -5.56 -14.45 30.55
N LEU A 178 -5.24 -14.22 29.28
CA LEU A 178 -5.80 -14.91 28.11
C LEU A 178 -4.69 -15.67 27.39
N ASP A 179 -4.78 -16.99 27.31
CA ASP A 179 -3.97 -17.80 26.42
C ASP A 179 -4.75 -18.04 25.14
N TYR A 180 -4.15 -17.78 23.98
CA TYR A 180 -4.78 -17.99 22.69
C TYR A 180 -3.87 -18.80 21.77
N THR A 181 -4.45 -19.45 20.77
CA THR A 181 -3.73 -20.18 19.72
C THR A 181 -4.21 -19.76 18.35
N VAL A 182 -3.29 -19.70 17.38
CA VAL A 182 -3.58 -19.41 15.98
C VAL A 182 -3.45 -20.69 15.19
N THR A 183 -4.54 -21.12 14.54
CA THR A 183 -4.60 -22.36 13.75
C THR A 183 -5.16 -22.07 12.36
N PRO A 184 -4.38 -22.23 11.28
CA PRO A 184 -4.92 -22.15 9.92
C PRO A 184 -5.83 -23.35 9.63
N ALA A 185 -6.95 -23.14 8.92
CA ALA A 185 -7.92 -24.19 8.63
C ALA A 185 -7.38 -25.34 7.76
N ALA A 186 -6.29 -25.11 7.04
CA ALA A 186 -5.52 -26.14 6.34
C ALA A 186 -4.04 -26.01 6.67
N SER A 187 -3.40 -27.10 7.07
CA SER A 187 -1.99 -27.14 7.49
C SER A 187 -0.97 -27.13 6.35
N THR A 188 -1.42 -27.01 5.09
CA THR A 188 -0.58 -27.08 3.88
C THR A 188 -0.91 -25.98 2.86
N VAL A 189 -1.31 -24.79 3.31
CA VAL A 189 -1.54 -23.67 2.39
C VAL A 189 -0.17 -23.07 2.05
N GLU A 190 0.37 -23.41 0.88
CA GLU A 190 1.70 -22.95 0.45
C GLU A 190 1.76 -21.45 0.12
N ASN A 191 0.61 -20.78 0.00
CA ASN A 191 0.52 -19.40 -0.48
C ASN A 191 0.25 -18.36 0.61
N PHE A 192 0.05 -18.78 1.86
CA PHE A 192 -0.20 -17.86 2.96
C PHE A 192 0.86 -18.09 4.02
N SER A 193 1.55 -17.01 4.38
CA SER A 193 2.37 -16.98 5.57
C SER A 193 1.48 -16.58 6.75
N TYR A 194 1.48 -17.41 7.78
CA TYR A 194 0.72 -17.18 9.00
C TYR A 194 1.68 -16.85 10.15
N PRO A 195 1.29 -15.98 11.08
CA PRO A 195 2.06 -15.81 12.31
C PRO A 195 2.05 -17.13 13.08
N ASP A 196 3.25 -17.63 13.37
CA ASP A 196 3.42 -18.92 14.03
C ASP A 196 3.04 -18.81 15.51
N GLY A 197 2.05 -19.63 15.89
CA GLY A 197 1.77 -19.93 17.28
C GLY A 197 0.82 -18.96 17.97
N GLY A 198 0.46 -19.38 19.18
CA GLY A 198 -0.36 -18.61 20.10
C GLY A 198 0.45 -17.72 21.03
N GLY A 199 -0.25 -16.97 21.88
CA GLY A 199 0.36 -16.10 22.88
C GLY A 199 -0.42 -16.07 24.19
N THR A 200 0.16 -15.36 25.16
CA THR A 200 -0.48 -15.05 26.44
C THR A 200 -0.60 -13.54 26.58
N LEU A 201 -1.82 -13.04 26.78
CA LEU A 201 -2.12 -11.63 26.96
C LEU A 201 -2.55 -11.35 28.40
N ALA A 202 -1.86 -10.41 29.04
CA ALA A 202 -2.35 -9.84 30.28
C ALA A 202 -3.67 -9.08 30.07
N GLN A 203 -4.36 -8.76 31.16
CA GLN A 203 -5.58 -7.95 31.12
C GLN A 203 -5.33 -6.64 30.34
N GLY A 204 -6.24 -6.33 29.41
CA GLY A 204 -6.18 -5.11 28.59
C GLY A 204 -5.08 -5.09 27.53
N SER A 205 -4.26 -6.14 27.43
CA SER A 205 -3.18 -6.22 26.45
C SER A 205 -3.65 -6.70 25.08
N GLN A 206 -2.87 -6.36 24.06
CA GLN A 206 -3.13 -6.71 22.66
C GLN A 206 -1.86 -7.22 21.97
N ASP A 207 -2.04 -7.95 20.88
CA ASP A 207 -1.00 -8.47 20.01
C ASP A 207 -1.40 -8.29 18.53
N SER A 208 -0.42 -8.14 17.65
CA SER A 208 -0.63 -7.93 16.22
C SER A 208 -0.15 -9.16 15.45
N LEU A 209 -1.05 -9.72 14.65
CA LEU A 209 -0.81 -10.87 13.78
C LEU A 209 -0.75 -10.39 12.33
N ASP A 210 0.44 -10.41 11.74
CA ASP A 210 0.64 -9.99 10.34
C ASP A 210 0.44 -11.17 9.39
N PHE A 211 -0.20 -10.92 8.24
CA PHE A 211 -0.51 -11.93 7.24
C PHE A 211 0.04 -11.53 5.88
N ASP A 212 0.74 -12.45 5.23
CA ASP A 212 1.27 -12.27 3.88
C ASP A 212 0.72 -13.34 2.93
N PHE A 213 0.64 -12.97 1.65
CA PHE A 213 0.33 -13.87 0.56
C PHE A 213 1.55 -14.06 -0.36
N ASP A 214 2.02 -15.30 -0.44
CA ASP A 214 3.09 -15.75 -1.32
C ASP A 214 2.54 -16.21 -2.66
N CYS A 215 2.87 -15.48 -3.71
CA CYS A 215 2.52 -15.86 -5.08
C CYS A 215 3.68 -16.65 -5.69
N THR A 216 3.46 -17.93 -5.98
CA THR A 216 4.40 -18.75 -6.78
C THR A 216 3.95 -18.75 -8.24
N PRO A 217 4.81 -19.11 -9.23
CA PRO A 217 4.38 -19.22 -10.62
C PRO A 217 3.17 -20.16 -10.85
N ALA A 218 2.91 -21.09 -9.93
CA ALA A 218 1.74 -21.96 -9.97
C ALA A 218 0.44 -21.26 -9.53
N THR A 219 0.54 -20.19 -8.75
CA THR A 219 -0.59 -19.48 -8.11
C THR A 219 -0.76 -18.06 -8.63
N ASP A 220 0.14 -17.61 -9.50
CA ASP A 220 -0.01 -16.40 -10.31
C ASP A 220 -0.94 -16.65 -11.50
N GLN A 221 -2.18 -17.03 -11.20
CA GLN A 221 -3.27 -17.23 -12.17
C GLN A 221 -4.47 -16.36 -11.78
N PRO A 222 -5.28 -15.91 -12.75
CA PRO A 222 -6.48 -15.15 -12.45
C PRO A 222 -7.47 -15.98 -11.62
N GLY A 223 -8.03 -15.39 -10.57
CA GLY A 223 -8.99 -16.06 -9.69
C GLY A 223 -9.01 -15.48 -8.27
N THR A 224 -9.90 -16.01 -7.44
CA THR A 224 -9.98 -15.63 -6.02
C THR A 224 -9.60 -16.83 -5.15
N GLU A 225 -8.64 -16.63 -4.25
CA GLU A 225 -8.28 -17.58 -3.20
C GLU A 225 -8.81 -17.07 -1.85
N THR A 226 -9.47 -17.96 -1.09
CA THR A 226 -10.02 -17.62 0.22
C THR A 226 -9.61 -18.66 1.24
N HIS A 227 -9.10 -18.19 2.37
CA HIS A 227 -8.65 -19.00 3.50
C HIS A 227 -9.24 -18.48 4.81
N SER A 228 -9.18 -19.30 5.85
CA SER A 228 -9.59 -18.90 7.19
C SER A 228 -8.58 -19.33 8.23
N VAL A 229 -8.38 -18.47 9.22
CA VAL A 229 -7.52 -18.70 10.39
C VAL A 229 -8.39 -18.65 11.64
N THR A 230 -8.26 -19.66 12.48
CA THR A 230 -8.98 -19.74 13.75
C THR A 230 -8.08 -19.24 14.88
N ILE A 231 -8.58 -18.28 15.65
CA ILE A 231 -7.98 -17.82 16.90
C ILE A 231 -8.82 -18.38 18.03
N ASP A 232 -8.26 -19.31 18.79
CA ASP A 232 -8.94 -20.01 19.87
C ASP A 232 -8.30 -19.70 21.22
N ALA A 233 -9.10 -19.13 22.13
CA ALA A 233 -8.71 -18.83 23.51
C ALA A 233 -9.49 -19.67 24.54
N GLY A 234 -10.00 -20.84 24.13
CA GLY A 234 -10.71 -21.77 25.00
C GLY A 234 -12.03 -21.18 25.50
N ASP A 235 -12.25 -21.21 26.82
CA ASP A 235 -13.48 -20.71 27.44
C ASP A 235 -13.71 -19.20 27.23
N ALA A 236 -12.64 -18.45 26.91
CA ALA A 236 -12.71 -17.01 26.61
C ALA A 236 -13.23 -16.70 25.20
N GLY A 237 -13.40 -17.72 24.35
CA GLY A 237 -14.01 -17.64 23.03
C GLY A 237 -13.10 -18.07 21.89
N THR A 238 -13.72 -18.21 20.71
CA THR A 238 -13.05 -18.56 19.46
C THR A 238 -13.54 -17.63 18.37
N GLN A 239 -12.62 -17.15 17.52
CA GLN A 239 -12.92 -16.29 16.37
C GLN A 239 -12.30 -16.87 15.09
N SER A 240 -12.92 -16.60 13.96
CA SER A 240 -12.41 -16.99 12.64
C SER A 240 -12.16 -15.74 11.81
N VAL A 241 -10.92 -15.55 11.37
CA VAL A 241 -10.50 -14.50 10.45
C VAL A 241 -10.56 -15.05 9.03
N SER A 242 -11.24 -14.34 8.14
CA SER A 242 -11.27 -14.67 6.70
C SER A 242 -10.18 -13.90 5.96
N LEU A 243 -9.39 -14.60 5.15
CA LEU A 243 -8.36 -14.01 4.30
C LEU A 243 -8.75 -14.24 2.85
N SER A 244 -8.74 -13.20 2.01
CA SER A 244 -9.09 -13.32 0.60
C SER A 244 -8.15 -12.54 -0.31
N VAL A 245 -7.64 -13.20 -1.35
CA VAL A 245 -6.85 -12.54 -2.39
C VAL A 245 -7.54 -12.76 -3.73
N THR A 246 -7.84 -11.68 -4.44
CA THR A 246 -8.31 -11.75 -5.83
C THR A 246 -7.17 -11.34 -6.75
N THR A 247 -6.76 -12.27 -7.62
CA THR A 247 -5.79 -12.04 -8.67
C THR A 247 -6.55 -11.79 -9.98
N ASP A 248 -6.47 -10.57 -10.49
CA ASP A 248 -6.98 -10.21 -11.79
C ASP A 248 -6.01 -10.64 -12.89
N ALA A 249 -6.54 -10.91 -14.08
CA ALA A 249 -5.69 -11.18 -15.24
C ALA A 249 -4.84 -9.94 -15.59
N ALA A 250 -3.59 -10.19 -15.97
CA ALA A 250 -2.75 -9.14 -16.53
C ALA A 250 -3.48 -8.44 -17.69
N PRO A 251 -3.49 -7.10 -17.75
CA PRO A 251 -4.07 -6.41 -18.89
C PRO A 251 -3.35 -6.86 -20.15
N THR A 252 -4.10 -7.42 -21.10
CA THR A 252 -3.56 -7.70 -22.44
C THR A 252 -3.44 -6.36 -23.14
N GLU A 253 -2.21 -5.87 -23.29
CA GLU A 253 -1.97 -4.67 -24.10
C GLU A 253 -2.46 -4.94 -25.53
N PRO A 254 -3.26 -4.04 -26.14
CA PRO A 254 -3.84 -4.25 -27.46
C PRO A 254 -2.74 -4.41 -28.53
N PRO A 255 -3.06 -4.98 -29.71
CA PRO A 255 -2.11 -5.01 -30.81
C PRO A 255 -1.86 -3.58 -31.30
N ALA A 256 -0.63 -3.29 -31.76
CA ALA A 256 -0.26 -1.95 -32.26
C ALA A 256 0.60 -2.08 -33.51
N LEU A 257 0.16 -1.50 -34.63
CA LEU A 257 0.88 -1.51 -35.90
C LEU A 257 1.88 -0.36 -35.96
N ALA A 258 3.14 -0.66 -36.26
CA ALA A 258 4.17 0.33 -36.54
C ALA A 258 4.79 0.15 -37.92
N ASN A 259 5.21 1.26 -38.55
CA ASN A 259 6.04 1.26 -39.74
C ASN A 259 7.51 1.44 -39.34
N ASP A 260 8.32 0.40 -39.52
CA ASP A 260 9.76 0.41 -39.24
C ASP A 260 10.60 0.75 -40.48
N GLY A 261 9.95 0.90 -41.63
CA GLY A 261 10.54 1.24 -42.91
C GLY A 261 10.43 2.73 -43.24
N PRO A 262 10.88 3.12 -44.45
CA PRO A 262 10.63 4.47 -44.95
C PRO A 262 9.13 4.68 -45.22
N SER A 263 8.68 5.93 -45.09
CA SER A 263 7.33 6.35 -45.46
C SER A 263 7.15 6.58 -46.97
N SER A 264 8.25 6.56 -47.73
CA SER A 264 8.25 6.67 -49.19
C SER A 264 9.32 5.80 -49.86
N TYR A 265 8.99 5.27 -51.03
CA TYR A 265 9.91 4.55 -51.90
C TYR A 265 9.98 5.24 -53.25
N THR A 266 11.16 5.73 -53.63
CA THR A 266 11.39 6.38 -54.92
C THR A 266 12.35 5.55 -55.76
N LYS A 267 12.03 5.37 -57.04
CA LYS A 267 12.83 4.55 -57.95
C LYS A 267 12.87 5.09 -59.37
N ILE A 268 14.03 4.92 -60.01
CA ILE A 268 14.20 5.15 -61.45
C ILE A 268 14.45 3.81 -62.12
N HIS A 269 13.61 3.46 -63.10
CA HIS A 269 13.77 2.26 -63.92
C HIS A 269 14.14 2.68 -65.35
N THR A 270 15.29 2.19 -65.83
CA THR A 270 15.76 2.48 -67.19
C THR A 270 15.52 1.25 -68.07
N VAL A 271 14.71 1.40 -69.12
CA VAL A 271 14.27 0.28 -69.95
C VAL A 271 15.46 -0.41 -70.60
N SER A 272 15.50 -1.75 -70.54
CA SER A 272 16.60 -2.61 -71.02
C SER A 272 17.91 -2.52 -70.24
N VAL A 273 17.98 -1.71 -69.17
CA VAL A 273 19.17 -1.56 -68.31
C VAL A 273 18.89 -2.06 -66.89
N SER A 274 17.80 -1.61 -66.29
CA SER A 274 17.39 -2.04 -64.95
C SER A 274 16.94 -3.51 -64.94
N PRO A 275 17.13 -4.25 -63.83
CA PRO A 275 16.68 -5.64 -63.72
C PRO A 275 15.14 -5.74 -63.73
N CYS A 276 14.62 -6.91 -64.07
CA CYS A 276 13.19 -7.22 -64.02
C CYS A 276 12.96 -8.60 -63.38
N PRO A 277 12.16 -8.72 -62.30
CA PRO A 277 11.54 -7.62 -61.53
C PRO A 277 12.58 -6.67 -60.92
N ASP A 278 12.20 -5.41 -60.71
CA ASP A 278 13.09 -4.38 -60.18
C ASP A 278 12.72 -4.07 -58.71
N PRO A 279 13.49 -4.51 -57.70
CA PRO A 279 13.11 -4.42 -56.28
C PRO A 279 13.19 -3.01 -55.68
N TYR A 280 12.12 -2.51 -55.07
CA TYR A 280 12.14 -1.23 -54.32
C TYR A 280 12.87 -1.36 -52.97
N GLY A 281 12.92 -2.59 -52.43
CA GLY A 281 13.26 -2.88 -51.03
C GLY A 281 12.02 -3.30 -50.26
N PRO A 282 12.17 -3.85 -49.04
CA PRO A 282 11.04 -4.36 -48.27
C PRO A 282 10.31 -3.25 -47.51
N LEU A 283 8.98 -3.33 -47.48
CA LEU A 283 8.14 -2.68 -46.48
C LEU A 283 8.31 -3.40 -45.14
N ARG A 284 8.65 -2.67 -44.09
CA ARG A 284 8.89 -3.24 -42.75
C ARG A 284 7.80 -2.76 -41.79
N ILE A 285 7.02 -3.70 -41.28
CA ILE A 285 6.00 -3.42 -40.27
C ILE A 285 6.23 -4.30 -39.05
N SER A 286 5.88 -3.78 -37.87
CA SER A 286 5.96 -4.53 -36.61
C SER A 286 4.71 -4.42 -35.77
N ASN A 287 4.58 -5.38 -34.85
CA ASN A 287 3.62 -5.33 -33.76
C ASN A 287 4.30 -4.84 -32.48
N THR A 288 4.08 -3.58 -32.13
CA THR A 288 4.62 -2.99 -30.89
C THR A 288 3.69 -3.16 -29.69
N GLY A 289 2.55 -3.82 -29.87
CA GLY A 289 1.55 -4.09 -28.84
C GLY A 289 1.74 -5.44 -28.14
N GLY A 290 0.89 -5.74 -27.16
CA GLY A 290 0.98 -6.96 -26.35
C GLY A 290 0.09 -8.12 -26.79
N ALA A 291 -0.70 -7.95 -27.85
CA ALA A 291 -1.56 -8.99 -28.43
C ALA A 291 -1.22 -9.24 -29.90
N PRO A 292 -1.58 -10.40 -30.49
CA PRO A 292 -1.32 -10.70 -31.89
C PRO A 292 -1.95 -9.66 -32.85
N LEU A 293 -1.14 -9.15 -33.78
CA LEU A 293 -1.55 -8.20 -34.81
C LEU A 293 -1.87 -8.95 -36.09
N GLU A 294 -3.11 -8.85 -36.57
CA GLU A 294 -3.50 -9.30 -37.91
C GLU A 294 -3.41 -8.11 -38.85
N TRP A 295 -2.73 -8.29 -39.99
CA TRP A 295 -2.52 -7.23 -40.97
C TRP A 295 -2.88 -7.67 -42.38
N SER A 296 -3.24 -6.70 -43.23
CA SER A 296 -3.53 -6.92 -44.64
C SER A 296 -3.18 -5.70 -45.50
N ILE A 297 -2.93 -5.94 -46.78
CA ILE A 297 -2.73 -4.93 -47.82
C ILE A 297 -3.83 -5.21 -48.86
N PRO A 298 -4.98 -4.51 -48.78
CA PRO A 298 -6.15 -4.84 -49.60
C PRO A 298 -5.95 -4.47 -51.07
N ASP A 299 -5.11 -3.47 -51.34
CA ASP A 299 -4.83 -2.99 -52.69
C ASP A 299 -3.39 -2.45 -52.80
N SER A 300 -2.85 -2.48 -54.02
CA SER A 300 -1.54 -1.93 -54.36
C SER A 300 -1.55 -1.37 -55.78
N PRO A 301 -0.75 -0.35 -56.10
CA PRO A 301 -0.70 0.21 -57.45
C PRO A 301 -0.31 -0.86 -58.50
N ASP A 302 -0.87 -0.78 -59.71
CA ASP A 302 -0.65 -1.77 -60.80
C ASP A 302 0.84 -1.95 -61.19
N PHE A 303 1.68 -0.96 -60.89
CA PHE A 303 3.11 -0.99 -61.12
C PHE A 303 3.92 -1.50 -59.90
N VAL A 304 3.28 -2.08 -58.89
CA VAL A 304 3.95 -2.67 -57.73
C VAL A 304 3.40 -4.06 -57.46
N THR A 305 4.29 -5.04 -57.29
CA THR A 305 3.94 -6.35 -56.75
C THR A 305 4.38 -6.45 -55.30
N VAL A 306 3.47 -6.91 -54.45
CA VAL A 306 3.69 -7.08 -53.00
C VAL A 306 3.92 -8.56 -52.70
N GLY A 307 5.01 -8.90 -52.00
CA GLY A 307 5.39 -10.29 -51.72
C GLY A 307 4.45 -11.02 -50.76
N ALA A 308 3.71 -10.29 -49.92
CA ALA A 308 2.67 -10.82 -49.04
C ALA A 308 1.59 -9.76 -48.80
N SER A 309 0.32 -10.14 -48.97
CA SER A 309 -0.82 -9.22 -48.82
C SER A 309 -1.53 -9.35 -47.46
N SER A 310 -1.13 -10.27 -46.59
CA SER A 310 -1.68 -10.44 -45.25
C SER A 310 -0.79 -11.32 -44.38
N GLY A 311 -0.96 -11.22 -43.05
CA GLY A 311 -0.31 -12.10 -42.09
C GLY A 311 -0.70 -11.82 -40.65
N THR A 312 -0.03 -12.50 -39.72
CA THR A 312 -0.16 -12.30 -38.27
C THR A 312 1.22 -12.10 -37.68
N LEU A 313 1.37 -11.15 -36.75
CA LEU A 313 2.60 -10.87 -36.00
C LEU A 313 2.36 -11.08 -34.51
N ALA A 314 3.20 -11.90 -33.88
CA ALA A 314 3.26 -11.97 -32.42
C ALA A 314 3.73 -10.62 -31.83
N PRO A 315 3.48 -10.35 -30.54
CA PRO A 315 4.03 -9.19 -29.84
C PRO A 315 5.55 -9.06 -30.05
N GLY A 316 6.01 -7.89 -30.49
CA GLY A 316 7.41 -7.58 -30.78
C GLY A 316 7.95 -8.15 -32.11
N GLU A 317 7.13 -8.82 -32.91
CA GLU A 317 7.55 -9.37 -34.20
C GLU A 317 7.53 -8.31 -35.31
N THR A 318 8.48 -8.43 -36.25
CA THR A 318 8.59 -7.59 -37.45
C THR A 318 8.55 -8.48 -38.69
N VAL A 319 7.85 -8.05 -39.74
CA VAL A 319 7.90 -8.68 -41.06
C VAL A 319 8.46 -7.72 -42.10
N GLU A 320 9.23 -8.28 -43.03
CA GLU A 320 9.75 -7.60 -44.22
C GLU A 320 8.97 -8.10 -45.44
N ILE A 321 8.18 -7.22 -46.05
CA ILE A 321 7.33 -7.50 -47.20
C ILE A 321 8.04 -6.99 -48.46
N PRO A 322 8.55 -7.86 -49.34
CA PRO A 322 9.20 -7.43 -50.57
C PRO A 322 8.27 -6.61 -51.45
N LEU A 323 8.76 -5.47 -51.95
CA LEU A 323 8.09 -4.65 -52.96
C LEU A 323 8.93 -4.65 -54.24
N ASP A 324 8.31 -5.03 -55.36
CA ASP A 324 8.98 -5.10 -56.65
C ASP A 324 8.20 -4.35 -57.72
N PHE A 325 8.90 -3.74 -58.68
CA PHE A 325 8.31 -3.31 -59.94
C PHE A 325 8.32 -4.48 -60.92
N PRO A 326 7.16 -4.98 -61.40
CA PRO A 326 7.09 -6.16 -62.28
C PRO A 326 7.53 -5.88 -63.73
N CYS A 327 7.96 -4.66 -64.06
CA CYS A 327 8.25 -4.22 -65.44
C CYS A 327 7.03 -4.24 -66.39
N SER A 328 5.83 -4.13 -65.82
CA SER A 328 4.56 -4.02 -66.54
C SER A 328 3.62 -3.05 -65.81
N GLY A 329 2.51 -2.66 -66.43
CA GLY A 329 1.49 -1.80 -65.79
C GLY A 329 1.94 -0.36 -65.56
N PHE A 330 2.95 0.13 -66.29
CA PHE A 330 3.50 1.48 -66.12
C PHE A 330 3.19 2.40 -67.31
N VAL A 331 3.27 3.71 -67.05
CA VAL A 331 3.37 4.76 -68.08
C VAL A 331 4.80 5.29 -68.10
N MET A 332 5.34 5.60 -69.28
CA MET A 332 6.63 6.30 -69.39
C MET A 332 6.60 7.63 -68.64
N GLY A 333 7.68 7.95 -67.94
CA GLY A 333 7.73 9.06 -66.99
C GLY A 333 7.37 8.62 -65.57
N THR A 334 6.86 9.56 -64.76
CA THR A 334 6.60 9.34 -63.33
C THR A 334 5.24 8.69 -63.08
N ASN A 335 5.24 7.60 -62.32
CA ASN A 335 4.09 6.90 -61.79
C ASN A 335 4.08 7.10 -60.28
N MET A 336 2.92 7.40 -59.71
CA MET A 336 2.72 7.58 -58.27
C MET A 336 1.58 6.70 -57.77
N GLY A 337 1.72 6.19 -56.56
CA GLY A 337 0.71 5.37 -55.91
C GLY A 337 0.98 5.22 -54.43
N GLU A 338 0.06 4.58 -53.73
CA GLU A 338 0.14 4.36 -52.27
C GLU A 338 -0.16 2.91 -51.95
N ILE A 339 0.48 2.40 -50.90
CA ILE A 339 0.16 1.11 -50.29
C ILE A 339 -0.32 1.39 -48.87
N ALA A 340 -1.53 0.93 -48.55
CA ALA A 340 -2.10 1.00 -47.22
C ALA A 340 -2.06 -0.39 -46.56
N VAL A 341 -1.46 -0.46 -45.37
CA VAL A 341 -1.47 -1.63 -44.49
C VAL A 341 -2.55 -1.42 -43.46
N TRP A 342 -3.53 -2.31 -43.44
CA TRP A 342 -4.64 -2.35 -42.49
C TRP A 342 -4.32 -3.37 -41.40
N SER A 343 -4.79 -3.13 -40.18
CA SER A 343 -4.62 -4.07 -39.08
C SER A 343 -5.75 -4.05 -38.08
N ASN A 344 -5.80 -5.03 -37.19
CA ASN A 344 -6.69 -5.07 -36.02
C ASN A 344 -6.22 -4.21 -34.83
N ALA A 345 -5.14 -3.42 -34.98
CA ALA A 345 -4.78 -2.39 -34.01
C ALA A 345 -5.84 -1.29 -34.00
N LEU A 346 -6.13 -0.69 -32.84
CA LEU A 346 -7.08 0.42 -32.75
C LEU A 346 -6.30 1.72 -32.65
N ASP A 347 -6.31 2.53 -33.71
CA ASP A 347 -5.55 3.80 -33.75
C ASP A 347 -6.24 4.92 -32.94
N ASP A 348 -7.54 4.78 -32.67
CA ASP A 348 -8.40 5.75 -31.97
C ASP A 348 -9.61 5.02 -31.34
N PRO A 349 -10.07 5.36 -30.11
CA PRO A 349 -11.30 4.79 -29.55
C PRO A 349 -12.52 5.12 -30.43
N GLY A 350 -12.88 4.20 -31.34
CA GLY A 350 -14.00 4.35 -32.27
C GLY A 350 -13.72 3.95 -33.71
N MET A 351 -12.47 3.65 -34.08
CA MET A 351 -12.15 2.96 -35.35
C MET A 351 -11.84 1.49 -35.09
N ASP A 352 -12.30 0.61 -35.98
CA ASP A 352 -12.12 -0.85 -35.88
C ASP A 352 -10.77 -1.34 -36.41
N THR A 353 -9.94 -0.48 -37.01
CA THR A 353 -8.68 -0.87 -37.67
C THR A 353 -7.63 0.22 -37.67
N GLY A 354 -6.37 -0.22 -37.61
CA GLY A 354 -5.19 0.64 -37.61
C GLY A 354 -4.48 0.65 -38.95
N THR A 355 -4.01 1.81 -39.40
CA THR A 355 -3.53 2.00 -40.77
C THR A 355 -2.14 2.64 -40.88
N VAL A 356 -1.26 2.02 -41.66
CA VAL A 356 0.01 2.60 -42.12
C VAL A 356 -0.07 2.81 -43.63
N THR A 357 0.26 4.02 -44.11
CA THR A 357 0.34 4.31 -45.55
C THR A 357 1.77 4.65 -45.95
N VAL A 358 2.23 4.06 -47.05
CA VAL A 358 3.51 4.40 -47.68
C VAL A 358 3.29 4.86 -49.13
N THR A 359 4.06 5.84 -49.56
CA THR A 359 4.00 6.39 -50.92
C THR A 359 5.03 5.73 -51.82
N ILE A 360 4.67 5.41 -53.06
CA ILE A 360 5.58 4.83 -54.05
C ILE A 360 5.66 5.76 -55.26
N GLU A 361 6.87 6.11 -55.65
CA GLU A 361 7.19 6.88 -56.85
C GLU A 361 8.12 6.08 -57.76
N LEU A 362 7.71 5.86 -59.00
CA LEU A 362 8.49 5.18 -60.03
C LEU A 362 8.63 6.06 -61.27
N THR A 363 9.85 6.45 -61.62
CA THR A 363 10.14 7.10 -62.90
C THR A 363 10.67 6.05 -63.88
N VAL A 364 9.93 5.80 -64.96
CA VAL A 364 10.38 4.92 -66.06
C VAL A 364 10.91 5.77 -67.21
N GLN A 365 12.12 5.48 -67.67
CA GLN A 365 12.79 6.24 -68.73
C GLN A 365 13.46 5.33 -69.78
N ASP A 366 13.65 5.88 -70.97
CA ASP A 366 14.46 5.28 -72.03
C ASP A 366 15.95 5.23 -71.63
N PRO A 367 16.74 4.33 -72.24
CA PRO A 367 18.16 4.13 -71.94
C PRO A 367 19.08 5.32 -72.18
#